data_AF-A0A535GQN0-F1
#
_entry.id   AF-A0A535GQN0-F1
#
_cell.length_a   1.000
_cell.length_b   1.000
_cell.length_c   1.000
_cell.angle_alpha   90.00
_cell.angle_beta   90.00
_cell.angle_gamma   90.00
#
_symmetry.space_group_name_H-M   'P 1'
#
loop_
_entity.id
_entity.type
_entity.pdbx_description
1 polymer ?
#
loop_
_entity_poly.entity_id
_entity_poly.type
_entity_poly.pdbx_seq_one_letter_code
_entity_poly.pdbx_strand_id
1 'polypeptide(L)'
;ALKRMVGQDLVRLTTSEPERAAAMLEQHTGHAVRREGDAVYVEGENGQALAANLIRQLTLADIDVLGVNVTAPTLEDVFVHLTGRVIRDESASAKDRMGSRLRSRGRLRR
;
A
#
# COMPACT_ATOMS: atom_id res chain seq x y z
N ALA A 1 9.03 8.76 13.21
CA ALA A 1 7.61 9.14 13.03
C ALA A 1 7.11 9.03 11.57
N LEU A 2 7.96 8.84 10.55
CA LEU A 2 7.54 8.72 9.14
C LEU A 2 7.71 7.30 8.56
N LYS A 3 7.78 6.26 9.40
CA LYS A 3 7.72 4.85 8.98
C LYS A 3 6.29 4.28 8.96
N ARG A 4 5.37 4.94 9.70
CA ARG A 4 3.96 4.51 9.83
C ARG A 4 3.07 4.89 8.64
N MET A 5 3.58 5.67 7.69
CA MET A 5 2.77 6.21 6.59
C MET A 5 3.00 5.55 5.23
N VAL A 6 3.99 4.68 5.07
CA VAL A 6 4.35 4.12 3.74
C VAL A 6 4.74 2.64 3.75
N GLY A 7 4.59 1.91 4.86
CA GLY A 7 5.16 0.56 4.97
C GLY A 7 4.27 -0.44 5.69
N GLN A 8 3.16 -0.83 5.07
CA GLN A 8 2.51 -2.08 5.45
C GLN A 8 3.33 -3.22 4.82
N ASP A 9 3.68 -4.22 5.60
CA ASP A 9 4.33 -5.42 5.07
C ASP A 9 3.30 -6.25 4.32
N LEU A 10 3.71 -6.82 3.19
CA LEU A 10 2.84 -7.67 2.37
C LEU A 10 3.10 -9.14 2.73
N VAL A 11 2.06 -9.82 3.20
CA VAL A 11 2.09 -11.25 3.48
C VAL A 11 1.35 -11.99 2.38
N ARG A 12 2.06 -12.86 1.66
CA ARG A 12 1.48 -13.78 0.67
C ARG A 12 1.40 -15.18 1.28
N LEU A 13 0.21 -15.74 1.31
CA LEU A 13 -0.10 -17.10 1.75
C LEU A 13 -0.57 -17.92 0.55
N THR A 14 -0.10 -19.15 0.43
CA THR A 14 -0.67 -20.14 -0.49
C THR A 14 -1.36 -21.19 0.36
N THR A 15 -2.63 -21.47 0.09
CA THR A 15 -3.46 -22.36 0.89
C THR A 15 -4.14 -23.40 0.00
N SER A 16 -4.59 -24.50 0.61
CA SER A 16 -5.40 -25.52 -0.10
C SER A 16 -6.76 -24.98 -0.55
N GLU A 17 -7.36 -24.08 0.25
CA GLU A 17 -8.67 -23.47 0.01
C GLU A 17 -8.56 -21.92 -0.02
N PRO A 18 -8.06 -21.31 -1.11
CA PRO A 18 -7.79 -19.87 -1.17
C PRO A 18 -9.05 -19.01 -1.07
N GLU A 19 -10.19 -19.48 -1.55
CA GLU A 19 -11.46 -18.75 -1.47
C GLU A 19 -12.00 -18.69 -0.03
N ARG A 20 -12.00 -19.84 0.65
CA ARG A 20 -12.43 -19.94 2.04
C ARG A 20 -11.48 -19.19 2.97
N ALA A 21 -10.18 -19.27 2.71
CA ALA A 21 -9.15 -18.52 3.42
C ALA A 21 -9.38 -17.00 3.26
N ALA A 22 -9.56 -16.50 2.04
CA ALA A 22 -9.78 -15.08 1.79
C ALA A 22 -11.03 -14.56 2.51
N ALA A 23 -12.17 -15.25 2.37
CA ALA A 23 -13.42 -14.84 3.01
C ALA A 23 -13.31 -14.81 4.55
N MET A 24 -12.65 -15.81 5.13
CA MET A 24 -12.43 -15.84 6.58
C MET A 24 -11.55 -14.68 7.04
N LEU A 25 -10.44 -14.43 6.33
CA LEU A 25 -9.48 -13.39 6.68
C LEU A 25 -10.09 -11.99 6.52
N GLU A 26 -10.91 -11.76 5.49
CA GLU A 26 -11.67 -10.52 5.31
C GLU A 26 -12.59 -10.24 6.51
N GLN A 27 -13.25 -11.27 7.03
CA GLN A 27 -14.17 -11.15 8.17
C GLN A 27 -13.46 -10.96 9.52
N HIS A 28 -12.31 -11.63 9.73
CA HIS A 28 -11.68 -11.71 11.04
C HIS A 28 -10.58 -10.68 11.28
N THR A 29 -9.88 -10.24 10.23
CA THR A 29 -8.67 -9.43 10.40
C THR A 29 -8.93 -7.94 10.23
N GLY A 30 -9.98 -7.55 9.49
CA GLY A 30 -10.23 -6.15 9.13
C GLY A 30 -9.12 -5.53 8.25
N HIS A 31 -8.18 -6.35 7.75
CA HIS A 31 -7.13 -5.93 6.84
C HIS A 31 -7.59 -6.05 5.39
N ALA A 32 -6.92 -5.32 4.49
CA ALA A 32 -7.14 -5.47 3.06
C ALA A 32 -6.62 -6.85 2.63
N VAL A 33 -7.53 -7.73 2.26
CA VAL A 33 -7.22 -9.05 1.72
C VAL A 33 -7.42 -9.01 0.21
N ARG A 34 -6.46 -9.53 -0.54
CA ARG A 34 -6.55 -9.69 -1.99
C ARG A 34 -6.25 -11.12 -2.36
N ARG A 35 -7.11 -11.73 -3.19
CA ARG A 35 -6.88 -13.07 -3.72
C ARG A 35 -6.36 -12.97 -5.16
N GLU A 36 -5.37 -13.80 -5.49
CA GLU A 36 -4.87 -13.95 -6.85
C GLU A 36 -4.57 -15.44 -7.09
N GLY A 37 -5.44 -16.12 -7.84
CA GLY A 37 -5.33 -17.56 -8.06
C GLY A 37 -5.41 -18.36 -6.76
N ASP A 38 -4.32 -19.07 -6.46
CA ASP A 38 -4.10 -19.92 -5.28
C ASP A 38 -3.48 -19.17 -4.09
N ALA A 39 -3.23 -17.87 -4.25
CA ALA A 39 -2.57 -17.04 -3.26
C ALA A 39 -3.52 -16.00 -2.64
N VAL A 40 -3.34 -15.79 -1.35
CA VAL A 40 -4.01 -14.76 -0.57
C VAL A 40 -2.96 -13.77 -0.06
N TYR A 41 -3.18 -12.50 -0.32
CA TYR A 41 -2.32 -11.39 0.06
C TYR A 41 -2.99 -10.58 1.17
N VAL A 42 -2.25 -10.26 2.21
CA VAL A 42 -2.71 -9.45 3.33
C VAL A 42 -1.66 -8.38 3.63
N GLU A 43 -2.10 -7.14 3.73
CA GLU A 43 -1.26 -6.00 4.09
C GLU A 43 -1.47 -5.63 5.56
N GLY A 44 -0.37 -5.46 6.31
CA GLY A 44 -0.46 -4.98 7.69
C GLY A 44 0.89 -4.66 8.32
N GLU A 45 0.85 -4.11 9.53
CA GLU A 45 2.06 -3.75 10.25
C GLU A 45 2.76 -5.01 10.77
N ASN A 46 4.09 -5.05 10.68
CA ASN A 46 4.91 -6.16 11.18
C ASN A 46 4.50 -7.51 10.56
N GLY A 47 4.84 -7.67 9.28
CA GLY A 47 4.47 -8.79 8.41
C GLY A 47 4.87 -10.15 8.95
N GLN A 48 5.95 -10.24 9.74
CA GLN A 48 6.32 -11.50 10.39
C GLN A 48 5.31 -11.92 11.47
N ALA A 49 4.91 -10.97 12.33
CA ALA A 49 3.91 -11.22 13.35
C ALA A 49 2.52 -11.45 12.73
N LEU A 50 2.19 -10.69 11.69
CA LEU A 50 0.98 -10.87 10.92
C LEU A 50 0.91 -12.26 10.29
N ALA A 51 1.96 -12.70 9.60
CA ALA A 51 2.04 -14.03 9.00
C ALA A 51 1.81 -15.14 10.03
N ALA A 52 2.45 -15.06 11.20
CA ALA A 52 2.25 -16.04 12.27
C ALA A 52 0.79 -16.08 12.78
N ASN A 53 0.13 -14.92 12.87
CA ASN A 53 -1.28 -14.84 13.25
C ASN A 53 -2.19 -15.43 12.17
N LEU A 54 -1.98 -15.06 10.90
CA LEU A 54 -2.76 -15.56 9.77
C LEU A 54 -2.66 -17.09 9.64
N ILE A 55 -1.44 -17.64 9.76
CA ILE A 55 -1.24 -19.10 9.74
C ILE A 55 -2.05 -19.76 10.85
N ARG A 56 -1.98 -19.23 12.08
CA ARG A 56 -2.75 -19.77 13.22
C ARG A 56 -4.25 -19.75 12.96
N GLN A 57 -4.79 -18.66 12.42
CA GLN A 57 -6.22 -18.54 12.13
C GLN A 57 -6.66 -19.55 11.07
N LEU A 58 -5.89 -19.69 10.00
CA LEU A 58 -6.18 -20.65 8.93
C LEU A 58 -6.10 -22.10 9.45
N THR A 59 -5.10 -22.42 10.27
CA THR A 59 -5.00 -23.74 10.90
C THR A 59 -6.19 -24.02 11.83
N LEU A 60 -6.66 -23.03 12.60
CA LEU A 60 -7.86 -23.18 13.44
C LEU A 60 -9.14 -23.38 12.62
N ALA A 61 -9.15 -22.92 11.36
CA ALA A 61 -10.26 -23.10 10.43
C ALA A 61 -10.15 -24.39 9.59
N ASP A 62 -9.18 -25.26 9.90
CA ASP A 62 -8.89 -26.49 9.17
C ASP A 62 -8.49 -26.24 7.69
N ILE A 63 -7.76 -25.13 7.46
CA ILE A 63 -7.21 -24.75 6.15
C ILE A 63 -5.69 -24.92 6.18
N ASP A 64 -5.19 -25.77 5.30
CA ASP A 64 -3.75 -26.02 5.16
C ASP A 64 -3.04 -24.84 4.48
N VAL A 65 -1.97 -24.37 5.10
CA VAL A 65 -1.07 -23.37 4.55
C VAL A 65 0.11 -24.09 3.88
N LEU A 66 0.17 -24.01 2.55
CA LEU A 66 1.19 -24.65 1.72
C LEU A 66 2.46 -23.80 1.61
N GLY A 67 2.35 -22.48 1.79
CA GLY A 67 3.50 -21.59 1.73
C GLY A 67 3.20 -20.20 2.28
N VAL A 68 4.25 -19.55 2.78
CA VAL A 68 4.20 -18.17 3.28
C VAL A 68 5.40 -17.38 2.78
N ASN A 69 5.14 -16.17 2.30
CA ASN A 69 6.16 -15.19 1.94
C ASN A 69 5.81 -13.85 2.59
N VAL A 70 6.80 -13.22 3.21
CA VAL A 70 6.65 -11.89 3.83
C VAL A 70 7.60 -10.95 3.12
N THR A 71 7.05 -9.90 2.52
CA THR A 71 7.81 -8.86 1.84
C THR A 71 7.63 -7.54 2.58
N ALA A 72 8.70 -7.06 3.17
CA ALA A 72 8.74 -5.70 3.70
C ALA A 72 9.05 -4.73 2.56
N PRO A 73 8.27 -3.64 2.36
CA PRO A 73 8.57 -2.65 1.34
C PRO A 73 9.92 -1.99 1.64
N THR A 74 10.74 -1.79 0.60
CA THR A 74 12.06 -1.20 0.78
C THR A 74 11.96 0.32 0.92
N LEU A 75 13.03 0.94 1.45
CA LEU A 75 13.09 2.40 1.60
C LEU A 75 13.06 3.13 0.23
N GLU A 76 13.50 2.45 -0.84
CA GLU A 76 13.47 2.97 -2.21
C GLU A 76 12.05 3.01 -2.78
N ASP A 77 11.22 1.99 -2.50
CA ASP A 77 9.80 1.95 -2.90
C ASP A 77 8.98 3.07 -2.24
N VAL A 78 9.30 3.37 -0.98
CA VAL A 78 8.74 4.50 -0.20
C VAL A 78 9.17 5.85 -0.80
N PHE A 79 10.39 5.94 -1.31
CA PHE A 79 10.97 7.17 -1.84
C PHE A 79 10.35 7.58 -3.20
N VAL A 80 10.02 6.61 -4.05
CA VAL A 80 9.34 6.85 -5.33
C VAL A 80 7.93 7.43 -5.10
N HIS A 81 7.22 6.96 -4.07
CA HIS A 81 5.87 7.44 -3.76
C HIS A 81 5.83 8.89 -3.23
N LEU A 82 6.87 9.31 -2.49
CA LEU A 82 6.98 10.70 -2.00
C LEU A 82 7.48 11.67 -3.08
N THR A 83 8.46 11.29 -3.89
CA THR A 83 9.06 12.18 -4.90
C THR A 83 8.12 12.47 -6.07
N GLY A 84 7.17 11.57 -6.37
CA GLY A 84 6.13 11.79 -7.38
C GLY A 84 5.14 12.93 -7.04
N ARG A 85 4.98 13.30 -5.76
CA ARG A 85 4.15 14.44 -5.34
C ARG A 85 4.94 15.75 -5.27
N VAL A 86 6.17 15.73 -4.76
CA VAL A 86 6.97 16.96 -4.56
C VAL A 86 7.35 17.61 -5.90
N ILE A 87 7.70 16.82 -6.92
CA ILE A 87 8.11 17.37 -8.23
C ILE A 87 6.92 18.01 -8.99
N ARG A 88 5.68 17.54 -8.75
CA ARG A 88 4.48 18.10 -9.38
C ARG A 88 4.04 19.41 -8.75
N ASP A 89 4.17 19.57 -7.43
CA ASP A 89 3.73 20.80 -6.73
C ASP A 89 4.69 21.99 -6.95
N GLU A 90 6.01 21.75 -7.01
CA GLU A 90 6.96 22.83 -7.31
C GLU A 90 6.84 23.35 -8.74
N SER A 91 6.56 22.46 -9.70
CA SER A 91 6.36 22.84 -11.11
C SER A 91 5.08 23.66 -11.33
N ALA A 92 4.03 23.38 -10.55
CA ALA A 92 2.78 24.15 -10.59
C ALA A 92 2.97 25.55 -9.99
N SER A 93 3.65 25.66 -8.84
CA SER A 93 3.88 26.95 -8.15
C SER A 93 4.73 27.93 -8.97
N ALA A 94 5.74 27.46 -9.70
CA ALA A 94 6.58 28.31 -10.54
C ALA A 94 5.86 28.85 -11.79
N LYS A 95 5.06 28.00 -12.46
CA LYS A 95 4.29 28.41 -13.65
C LYS A 95 3.16 29.38 -13.31
N ASP A 96 2.53 29.23 -12.15
CA ASP A 96 1.43 30.10 -11.72
C ASP A 96 1.92 31.50 -11.29
N ARG A 97 3.10 31.59 -10.65
CA ARG A 97 3.76 32.87 -10.35
C ARG A 97 4.24 33.61 -11.60
N MET A 98 4.60 32.90 -12.67
CA MET A 98 5.02 33.52 -13.93
C MET A 98 3.82 34.04 -14.73
N GLY A 99 2.71 33.27 -14.77
CA GLY A 99 1.49 33.64 -15.48
C GLY A 99 0.76 34.85 -14.87
N SER A 100 0.79 34.99 -13.54
CA SER A 100 0.17 36.11 -12.82
C SER A 100 0.89 37.46 -13.03
N ARG A 101 2.21 37.46 -13.25
CA ARG A 101 3.01 38.69 -13.52
C ARG A 101 2.84 39.24 -14.94
N LEU A 102 2.57 38.38 -15.91
CA LEU A 102 2.33 38.79 -17.31
C LEU A 102 0.92 39.39 -17.49
N ARG A 103 -0.08 38.94 -16.72
CA ARG A 103 -1.46 39.41 -16.80
C ARG A 103 -1.69 40.78 -16.18
N SER A 104 -0.84 41.22 -15.24
CA SER A 104 -0.99 42.52 -14.56
C SER A 104 -0.38 43.70 -15.33
N ARG A 105 0.49 43.47 -16.33
CA ARG A 105 1.13 44.53 -17.14
C ARG A 105 0.37 44.91 -18.42
N GLY A 106 -0.68 44.18 -18.78
CA GLY A 106 -1.44 44.42 -20.01
C GLY A 106 -2.63 45.37 -19.90
N ARG A 107 -2.94 45.89 -18.70
CA ARG A 107 -4.21 46.58 -18.43
C ARG A 107 -4.12 48.10 -18.27
N LEU A 108 -3.00 48.71 -18.67
CA LEU A 108 -2.79 50.16 -18.59
C LEU A 108 -2.43 50.77 -19.95
N ARG A 109 -3.32 50.64 -20.94
CA ARG A 109 -3.32 51.49 -22.15
C ARG A 109 -4.75 51.68 -22.64
N ARG A 110 -5.43 52.70 -22.12
CA ARG A 110 -6.41 53.55 -22.84
C ARG A 110 -6.41 54.92 -22.19
#